data_AF-A0A7W6DKE8-F1
#
_entry.id   AF-A0A7W6DKE8-F1
#
_cell.length_a   1.000
_cell.length_b   1.000
_cell.length_c   1.000
_cell.angle_alpha   90.00
_cell.angle_beta   90.00
_cell.angle_gamma   90.00
#
_symmetry.space_group_name_H-M   'P 1'
#
loop_
_entity.id
_entity.type
_entity.pdbx_description
1 polymer ?
#
loop_
_entity_poly.entity_id
_entity_poly.type
_entity_poly.pdbx_seq_one_letter_code
_entity_poly.pdbx_strand_id
1 'polypeptide(L)'
;MSPIMAGRSIASLWKRARSAELRPGGRLVCQFMGRGADGHGFEWMAGNFWRSIVDMERERLLTAEETLRMASPSAGRSLDQLAAPFEAGQVVGLALDHLSAVPAPDPYWDALQETGDAAAFGRQWANMMCAANGPNFSARLDAGRDRAQLTNSLLQRLAARIEADPQPGHSVIVIMSISKPG
;
A
#
# COMPACT_ATOMS: atom_id res chain seq x y z
N MET A 1 19.77 22.10 -6.03
CA MET A 1 19.43 21.03 -5.06
C MET A 1 19.38 21.66 -3.68
N SER A 2 18.20 21.69 -3.05
CA SER A 2 17.99 22.38 -1.76
C SER A 2 18.24 21.43 -0.58
N PRO A 3 18.99 21.79 0.47
CA PRO A 3 19.47 20.86 1.50
C PRO A 3 18.47 20.57 2.65
N ILE A 4 17.16 20.77 2.45
CA ILE A 4 16.18 20.78 3.56
C ILE A 4 15.64 19.39 3.96
N MET A 5 16.09 18.28 3.33
CA MET A 5 15.63 16.92 3.67
C MET A 5 16.70 16.02 4.32
N ALA A 6 17.62 16.60 5.08
CA ALA A 6 18.47 15.82 5.98
C ALA A 6 17.71 15.52 7.29
N GLY A 7 17.13 14.32 7.41
CA GLY A 7 17.06 13.62 8.70
C GLY A 7 15.71 13.48 9.44
N ARG A 8 14.53 13.68 8.82
CA ARG A 8 13.24 13.43 9.51
C ARG A 8 12.25 12.64 8.66
N SER A 9 11.96 11.41 9.06
CA SER A 9 10.97 10.56 8.39
C SER A 9 9.54 11.08 8.59
N ILE A 10 8.66 10.87 7.61
CA ILE A 10 7.21 11.18 7.69
C ILE A 10 6.58 10.54 8.95
N ALA A 11 6.99 9.31 9.28
CA ALA A 11 6.53 8.62 10.48
C ALA A 11 6.87 9.40 11.78
N SER A 12 8.04 10.05 11.85
CA SER A 12 8.40 10.88 13.01
C SER A 12 7.53 12.13 13.13
N LEU A 13 7.14 12.73 12.00
CA LEU A 13 6.27 13.90 11.96
C LEU A 13 4.87 13.55 12.43
N TRP A 14 4.35 12.40 11.96
CA TRP A 14 3.03 11.90 12.36
C TRP A 14 2.95 11.68 13.88
N LYS A 15 3.94 11.02 14.50
CA LYS A 15 3.94 10.77 15.95
C LYS A 15 3.94 12.07 16.76
N ARG A 16 4.75 13.05 16.37
CA ARG A 16 4.79 14.37 17.02
C ARG A 16 3.44 15.09 16.96
N ALA A 17 2.79 15.08 15.80
CA ALA A 17 1.47 15.69 15.65
C ALA A 17 0.44 15.03 16.58
N ARG A 18 0.40 13.68 16.63
CA ARG A 18 -0.52 12.96 17.52
C ARG A 18 -0.25 13.24 19.01
N SER A 19 1.02 13.41 19.40
CA SER A 19 1.42 13.76 20.77
C SER A 19 0.87 15.14 21.18
N ALA A 20 0.88 16.11 20.27
CA ALA A 20 0.32 17.44 20.50
C ALA A 20 -1.22 17.45 20.56
N GLU A 21 -1.87 16.66 19.71
CA GLU A 21 -3.32 16.65 19.56
C GLU A 21 -4.05 15.81 20.62
N LEU A 22 -3.47 14.70 21.09
CA LEU A 22 -4.10 13.86 22.10
C LEU A 22 -4.18 14.59 23.44
N ARG A 23 -5.33 14.47 24.11
CA ARG A 23 -5.48 14.84 25.52
C ARG A 23 -4.73 13.87 26.44
N PRO A 24 -4.30 14.28 27.64
CA PRO A 24 -3.79 13.35 28.66
C PRO A 24 -4.78 12.20 28.91
N GLY A 25 -4.28 10.97 29.00
CA GLY A 25 -5.08 9.74 29.08
C GLY A 25 -5.76 9.30 27.77
N GLY A 26 -5.61 10.06 26.69
CA GLY A 26 -6.14 9.72 25.37
C GLY A 26 -5.43 8.53 24.72
N ARG A 27 -6.14 7.82 23.85
CA ARG A 27 -5.62 6.66 23.10
C ARG A 27 -5.89 6.79 21.61
N LEU A 28 -5.02 6.23 20.80
CA LEU A 28 -5.15 6.14 19.35
C LEU A 28 -4.85 4.71 18.91
N VAL A 29 -5.81 4.11 18.21
CA VAL A 29 -5.66 2.82 17.53
C VAL A 29 -5.40 3.07 16.05
N CYS A 30 -4.37 2.44 15.51
CA CYS A 30 -3.95 2.55 14.12
C CYS A 30 -3.98 1.17 13.47
N GLN A 31 -4.52 1.11 12.25
CA GLN A 31 -4.50 -0.06 11.40
C GLN A 31 -3.90 0.32 10.04
N PHE A 32 -2.91 -0.43 9.58
CA PHE A 32 -2.27 -0.21 8.28
C PHE A 32 -1.57 -1.47 7.77
N MET A 33 -1.24 -1.50 6.48
CA MET A 33 -0.46 -2.60 5.88
C MET A 33 0.96 -2.62 6.47
N GLY A 34 1.35 -3.77 6.99
CA GLY A 34 2.68 -3.99 7.55
C GLY A 34 3.65 -4.65 6.58
N ARG A 35 4.74 -5.12 7.15
CA ARG A 35 5.71 -6.01 6.52
C ARG A 35 5.85 -7.25 7.41
N GLY A 36 5.58 -8.42 6.85
CA GLY A 36 5.82 -9.72 7.48
C GLY A 36 7.30 -10.10 7.40
N ALA A 37 7.63 -11.30 7.89
CA ALA A 37 9.01 -11.81 7.86
C ALA A 37 9.54 -11.94 6.41
N ASP A 38 8.70 -12.44 5.50
CA ASP A 38 9.10 -12.78 4.13
C ASP A 38 8.93 -11.63 3.13
N GLY A 39 8.29 -10.52 3.52
CA GLY A 39 7.98 -9.43 2.60
C GLY A 39 6.74 -8.62 3.01
N HIS A 40 6.16 -7.91 2.06
CA HIS A 40 4.93 -7.14 2.23
C HIS A 40 3.68 -8.01 2.03
N GLY A 41 3.81 -9.16 1.37
CA GLY A 41 2.70 -10.07 1.05
C GLY A 41 1.80 -9.56 -0.08
N PHE A 42 2.28 -8.57 -0.84
CA PHE A 42 1.61 -7.94 -1.97
C PHE A 42 2.45 -8.02 -3.26
N GLU A 43 3.62 -8.63 -3.22
CA GLU A 43 4.61 -8.66 -4.30
C GLU A 43 4.08 -9.30 -5.58
N TRP A 44 3.35 -10.42 -5.47
CA TRP A 44 2.71 -11.08 -6.62
C TRP A 44 1.76 -10.12 -7.35
N MET A 45 0.83 -9.53 -6.59
CA MET A 45 -0.15 -8.62 -7.13
C MET A 45 0.54 -7.35 -7.69
N ALA A 46 1.44 -6.73 -6.91
CA ALA A 46 2.13 -5.51 -7.31
C ALA A 46 3.01 -5.73 -8.55
N GLY A 47 3.60 -6.93 -8.66
CA GLY A 47 4.31 -7.39 -9.84
C GLY A 47 3.40 -7.48 -11.07
N ASN A 48 2.18 -8.05 -10.93
CA ASN A 48 1.19 -8.09 -12.01
C ASN A 48 0.69 -6.69 -12.42
N PHE A 49 0.54 -5.78 -11.46
CA PHE A 49 0.22 -4.38 -11.71
C PHE A 49 1.32 -3.71 -12.54
N TRP A 50 2.59 -3.84 -12.11
CA TRP A 50 3.73 -3.25 -12.82
C TRP A 50 3.95 -3.87 -14.20
N ARG A 51 3.82 -5.20 -14.34
CA ARG A 51 3.90 -5.87 -15.64
C ARG A 51 2.84 -5.36 -16.62
N SER A 52 1.64 -5.06 -16.13
CA SER A 52 0.58 -4.46 -16.96
C SER A 52 0.96 -3.08 -17.49
N ILE A 53 1.64 -2.25 -16.69
CA ILE A 53 2.13 -0.94 -17.14
C ILE A 53 3.28 -1.09 -18.13
N VAL A 54 4.24 -2.00 -17.87
CA VAL A 54 5.35 -2.27 -18.79
C VAL A 54 4.85 -2.74 -20.15
N ASP A 55 3.81 -3.57 -20.20
CA ASP A 55 3.22 -3.98 -21.47
C ASP A 55 2.49 -2.84 -22.17
N MET A 56 1.85 -1.93 -21.43
CA MET A 56 1.29 -0.69 -22.02
C MET A 56 2.39 0.20 -22.62
N GLU A 57 3.56 0.31 -21.99
CA GLU A 57 4.70 1.04 -22.56
C GLU A 57 5.22 0.37 -23.83
N ARG A 58 5.39 -0.96 -23.82
CA ARG A 58 5.84 -1.73 -25.00
C ARG A 58 4.90 -1.56 -26.19
N GLU A 59 3.60 -1.49 -25.92
CA GLU A 59 2.57 -1.26 -26.92
C GLU A 59 2.39 0.22 -27.28
N ARG A 60 3.23 1.11 -26.72
CA ARG A 60 3.21 2.57 -26.93
C ARG A 60 1.92 3.25 -26.47
N LEU A 61 1.16 2.59 -25.58
CA LEU A 61 0.06 3.21 -24.84
C LEU A 61 0.57 4.11 -23.72
N LEU A 62 1.81 3.94 -23.28
CA LEU A 62 2.50 4.84 -22.36
C LEU A 62 3.88 5.17 -22.93
N THR A 63 4.38 6.36 -22.63
CA THR A 63 5.78 6.70 -22.91
C THR A 63 6.69 6.21 -21.79
N ALA A 64 7.97 5.98 -22.10
CA ALA A 64 8.97 5.65 -21.07
C ALA A 64 9.06 6.74 -19.98
N GLU A 65 8.88 8.01 -20.35
CA GLU A 65 8.89 9.13 -19.39
C GLU A 65 7.66 9.15 -18.47
N GLU A 66 6.48 8.82 -18.98
CA GLU A 66 5.29 8.59 -18.14
C GLU A 66 5.53 7.44 -17.17
N THR A 67 6.03 6.29 -17.65
CA THR A 67 6.32 5.12 -16.81
C THR A 67 7.34 5.46 -15.71
N LEU A 68 8.44 6.15 -16.04
CA LEU A 68 9.49 6.51 -15.08
C LEU A 68 9.01 7.44 -13.96
N ARG A 69 7.97 8.24 -14.21
CA ARG A 69 7.36 9.12 -13.20
C ARG A 69 6.39 8.39 -12.26
N MET A 70 5.94 7.20 -12.64
CA MET A 70 4.97 6.42 -11.86
C MET A 70 5.63 5.74 -10.66
N ALA A 71 5.05 5.93 -9.49
CA ALA A 71 5.47 5.29 -8.25
C ALA A 71 4.25 5.06 -7.34
N SER A 72 4.25 3.94 -6.60
CA SER A 72 3.35 3.75 -5.47
C SER A 72 4.07 4.16 -4.19
N PRO A 73 3.67 5.25 -3.52
CA PRO A 73 4.36 5.75 -2.31
C PRO A 73 3.92 5.00 -1.05
N SER A 74 3.84 3.67 -1.13
CA SER A 74 3.42 2.80 -0.02
C SER A 74 4.63 2.03 0.51
N ALA A 75 4.82 2.08 1.83
CA ALA A 75 5.93 1.38 2.50
C ALA A 75 5.43 0.72 3.79
N GLY A 76 5.26 -0.60 3.72
CA GLY A 76 4.96 -1.43 4.89
C GLY A 76 6.15 -1.45 5.86
N ARG A 77 5.87 -1.44 7.16
CA ARG A 77 6.88 -1.54 8.22
C ARG A 77 6.70 -2.82 9.01
N SER A 78 7.82 -3.41 9.43
CA SER A 78 7.80 -4.53 10.39
C SER A 78 7.46 -4.04 11.79
N LEU A 79 7.11 -4.96 12.68
CA LEU A 79 6.86 -4.63 14.10
C LEU A 79 8.10 -4.01 14.74
N ASP A 80 9.28 -4.58 14.52
CA ASP A 80 10.55 -4.05 15.04
C ASP A 80 10.80 -2.61 14.57
N GLN A 81 10.55 -2.31 13.30
CA GLN A 81 10.70 -0.94 12.77
C GLN A 81 9.72 0.05 13.39
N LEU A 82 8.55 -0.41 13.82
CA LEU A 82 7.54 0.41 14.46
C LEU A 82 7.82 0.62 15.95
N ALA A 83 8.31 -0.42 16.63
CA ALA A 83 8.67 -0.43 18.05
C ALA A 83 9.97 0.34 18.32
N ALA A 84 10.97 0.21 17.45
CA ALA A 84 12.32 0.75 17.68
C ALA A 84 12.36 2.23 18.14
N PRO A 85 11.56 3.16 17.58
CA PRO A 85 11.57 4.54 18.07
C PRO A 85 11.01 4.70 19.50
N PHE A 86 10.10 3.84 19.93
CA PHE A 86 9.57 3.86 21.30
C PHE A 86 10.59 3.26 22.28
N GLU A 87 11.20 2.13 21.92
CA GLU A 87 12.26 1.49 22.71
C GLU A 87 13.49 2.38 22.87
N ALA A 88 13.85 3.11 21.82
CA ALA A 88 14.94 4.08 21.83
C ALA A 88 14.58 5.42 22.52
N GLY A 89 13.37 5.56 23.08
CA GLY A 89 12.93 6.79 23.76
C GLY A 89 12.78 8.01 22.84
N GLN A 90 12.68 7.81 21.52
CA GLN A 90 12.62 8.89 20.52
C GLN A 90 11.21 9.48 20.35
N VAL A 91 10.19 8.81 20.90
CA VAL A 91 8.80 9.25 20.84
C VAL A 91 8.41 9.94 22.15
N VAL A 92 8.32 11.26 22.12
CA VAL A 92 8.01 12.07 23.30
C VAL A 92 6.50 12.24 23.48
N GLY A 93 6.02 11.99 24.71
CA GLY A 93 4.63 12.22 25.11
C GLY A 93 3.63 11.16 24.68
N LEU A 94 4.10 10.04 24.10
CA LEU A 94 3.27 8.90 23.74
C LEU A 94 3.94 7.60 24.21
N ALA A 95 3.12 6.67 24.68
CA ALA A 95 3.53 5.31 25.00
C ALA A 95 2.96 4.34 23.95
N LEU A 96 3.70 3.27 23.65
CA LEU A 96 3.21 2.15 22.85
C LEU A 96 2.54 1.14 23.78
N ASP A 97 1.22 0.98 23.66
CA ASP A 97 0.47 0.07 24.53
C ASP A 97 0.33 -1.33 23.93
N HIS A 98 0.17 -1.39 22.60
CA HIS A 98 -0.05 -2.64 21.87
C HIS A 98 0.53 -2.55 20.47
N LEU A 99 1.13 -3.65 20.00
CA LEU A 99 1.63 -3.79 18.64
C LEU A 99 1.52 -5.25 18.21
N SER A 100 0.79 -5.52 17.14
CA SER A 100 0.65 -6.86 16.58
C SER A 100 0.50 -6.83 15.07
N ALA A 101 0.93 -7.89 14.40
CA ALA A 101 0.59 -8.18 13.01
C ALA A 101 -0.41 -9.33 12.96
N VAL A 102 -1.40 -9.22 12.07
CA VAL A 102 -2.36 -10.28 11.77
C VAL A 102 -2.41 -10.50 10.25
N PRO A 103 -2.64 -11.72 9.77
CA PRO A 103 -2.91 -11.96 8.35
C PRO A 103 -4.10 -11.10 7.89
N ALA A 104 -3.97 -10.45 6.74
CA ALA A 104 -5.11 -9.80 6.11
C ALA A 104 -6.05 -10.87 5.54
N PRO A 105 -7.37 -10.77 5.77
CA PRO A 105 -8.32 -11.63 5.07
C PRO A 105 -8.23 -11.42 3.56
N ASP A 106 -8.40 -12.50 2.79
CA ASP A 106 -8.55 -12.47 1.34
C ASP A 106 -9.93 -13.02 0.95
N PRO A 107 -10.98 -12.18 1.04
CA PRO A 107 -12.34 -12.63 0.73
C PRO A 107 -12.51 -12.95 -0.76
N TYR A 108 -11.63 -12.48 -1.63
CA TYR A 108 -11.68 -12.79 -3.06
C TYR A 108 -11.17 -14.22 -3.28
N TRP A 109 -10.10 -14.61 -2.59
CA TRP A 109 -9.60 -15.98 -2.63
C TRP A 109 -10.62 -16.97 -2.06
N ASP A 110 -11.24 -16.65 -0.91
CA ASP A 110 -12.28 -17.49 -0.33
C ASP A 110 -13.44 -17.71 -1.33
N ALA A 111 -13.90 -16.64 -1.98
CA ALA A 111 -14.94 -16.73 -3.02
C ALA A 111 -14.50 -17.54 -4.25
N LEU A 112 -13.23 -17.45 -4.66
CA LEU A 112 -12.68 -18.28 -5.74
C LEU A 112 -12.71 -19.76 -5.36
N GLN A 113 -12.32 -20.10 -4.14
CA GLN A 113 -12.33 -21.49 -3.65
C GLN A 113 -13.74 -22.08 -3.61
N GLU A 114 -14.74 -21.25 -3.30
CA GLU A 114 -16.15 -21.67 -3.27
C GLU A 114 -16.77 -21.79 -4.66
N THR A 115 -16.47 -20.88 -5.58
CA THR A 115 -17.18 -20.75 -6.86
C THR A 115 -16.41 -21.28 -8.07
N GLY A 116 -15.08 -21.36 -7.98
CA GLY A 116 -14.20 -21.62 -9.13
C GLY A 116 -14.12 -20.48 -10.16
N ASP A 117 -14.73 -19.32 -9.91
CA ASP A 117 -14.78 -18.20 -10.87
C ASP A 117 -13.49 -17.35 -10.82
N ALA A 118 -12.45 -17.82 -11.53
CA ALA A 118 -11.18 -17.11 -11.67
C ALA A 118 -11.32 -15.73 -12.33
N ALA A 119 -12.31 -15.55 -13.20
CA ALA A 119 -12.56 -14.27 -13.86
C ALA A 119 -13.13 -13.24 -12.88
N ALA A 120 -14.02 -13.66 -11.97
CA ALA A 120 -14.49 -12.80 -10.87
C ALA A 120 -13.35 -12.42 -9.93
N PHE A 121 -12.49 -13.38 -9.56
CA PHE A 121 -11.29 -13.14 -8.77
C PHE A 121 -10.38 -12.08 -9.41
N GLY A 122 -10.06 -12.24 -10.70
CA GLY A 122 -9.26 -11.28 -11.46
C GLY A 122 -9.87 -9.89 -11.49
N ARG A 123 -11.18 -9.77 -11.74
CA ARG A 123 -11.88 -8.47 -11.73
C ARG A 123 -11.84 -7.80 -10.35
N GLN A 124 -12.09 -8.55 -9.28
CA GLN A 124 -12.15 -8.01 -7.92
C GLN A 124 -10.79 -7.46 -7.48
N TRP A 125 -9.73 -8.24 -7.64
CA TRP A 125 -8.37 -7.80 -7.32
C TRP A 125 -7.92 -6.61 -8.17
N ALA A 126 -8.20 -6.64 -9.48
CA ALA A 126 -7.83 -5.55 -10.37
C ALA A 126 -8.55 -4.24 -10.03
N ASN A 127 -9.84 -4.32 -9.70
CA ASN A 127 -10.63 -3.16 -9.25
C ASN A 127 -10.08 -2.59 -7.94
N MET A 128 -9.84 -3.44 -6.94
CA MET A 128 -9.27 -3.00 -5.66
C MET A 128 -7.94 -2.28 -5.88
N MET A 129 -7.09 -2.81 -6.75
CA MET A 129 -5.79 -2.22 -7.04
C MET A 129 -5.84 -0.91 -7.80
N CYS A 130 -6.66 -0.83 -8.83
CA CYS A 130 -6.85 0.40 -9.57
C CYS A 130 -7.51 1.47 -8.71
N ALA A 131 -8.39 1.11 -7.77
CA ALA A 131 -8.93 2.05 -6.80
C ALA A 131 -7.85 2.57 -5.82
N ALA A 132 -7.02 1.68 -5.27
CA ALA A 132 -5.99 2.05 -4.30
C ALA A 132 -4.83 2.85 -4.91
N ASN A 133 -4.42 2.49 -6.13
CA ASN A 133 -3.20 3.02 -6.75
C ASN A 133 -3.48 3.90 -7.96
N GLY A 134 -4.53 3.65 -8.74
CA GLY A 134 -4.84 4.31 -10.01
C GLY A 134 -4.67 5.84 -9.99
N PRO A 135 -5.19 6.59 -8.99
CA PRO A 135 -4.98 8.04 -8.92
C PRO A 135 -3.51 8.48 -8.92
N ASN A 136 -2.63 7.74 -8.23
CA ASN A 136 -1.20 8.03 -8.21
C ASN A 136 -0.55 7.83 -9.58
N PHE A 137 -1.00 6.85 -10.35
CA PHE A 137 -0.49 6.58 -11.70
C PHE A 137 -1.06 7.57 -12.71
N SER A 138 -2.37 7.82 -12.69
CA SER A 138 -3.04 8.75 -13.61
C SER A 138 -2.57 10.19 -13.45
N ALA A 139 -2.11 10.58 -12.24
CA ALA A 139 -1.51 11.89 -11.98
C ALA A 139 -0.11 12.08 -12.63
N ARG A 140 0.52 11.02 -13.14
CA ARG A 140 1.85 11.05 -13.77
C ARG A 140 1.82 11.00 -15.29
N LEU A 141 0.63 10.84 -15.85
CA LEU A 141 0.39 10.95 -17.29
C LEU A 141 0.52 12.40 -17.75
N ASP A 142 0.95 12.58 -18.99
CA ASP A 142 1.08 13.91 -19.59
C ASP A 142 -0.28 14.63 -19.71
N ALA A 143 -0.22 15.94 -19.89
CA ALA A 143 -1.40 16.73 -20.20
C ALA A 143 -2.01 16.27 -21.54
N GLY A 144 -3.34 16.21 -21.62
CA GLY A 144 -4.06 15.82 -22.84
C GLY A 144 -4.20 14.32 -23.07
N ARG A 145 -3.66 13.47 -22.19
CA ARG A 145 -3.88 12.02 -22.24
C ARG A 145 -5.31 11.69 -21.82
N ASP A 146 -5.90 10.69 -22.48
CA ASP A 146 -7.16 10.10 -22.03
C ASP A 146 -6.91 9.18 -20.83
N ARG A 147 -6.99 9.77 -19.64
CA ARG A 147 -6.75 9.06 -18.38
C ARG A 147 -7.75 7.92 -18.17
N ALA A 148 -9.01 8.11 -18.57
CA ALA A 148 -10.04 7.10 -18.37
C ALA A 148 -9.75 5.87 -19.24
N GLN A 149 -9.42 6.08 -20.52
CA GLN A 149 -9.03 5.01 -21.42
C GLN A 149 -7.80 4.24 -20.90
N LEU A 150 -6.74 4.95 -20.51
CA LEU A 150 -5.51 4.32 -20.03
C LEU A 150 -5.71 3.55 -18.72
N THR A 151 -6.46 4.11 -17.77
CA THR A 151 -6.82 3.40 -16.53
C THR A 151 -7.68 2.16 -16.81
N ASN A 152 -8.62 2.23 -17.76
CA ASN A 152 -9.41 1.06 -18.17
C ASN A 152 -8.54 -0.01 -18.85
N SER A 153 -7.60 0.37 -19.71
CA SER A 153 -6.63 -0.56 -20.31
C SER A 153 -5.77 -1.24 -19.25
N LEU A 154 -5.30 -0.51 -18.25
CA LEU A 154 -4.55 -1.07 -17.12
C LEU A 154 -5.40 -2.07 -16.33
N LEU A 155 -6.64 -1.70 -16.00
CA LEU A 155 -7.58 -2.54 -15.27
C LEU A 155 -7.82 -3.87 -15.99
N GLN A 156 -8.14 -3.83 -17.29
CA GLN A 156 -8.41 -5.01 -18.10
C GLN A 156 -7.20 -5.95 -18.17
N ARG A 157 -6.00 -5.40 -18.38
CA ARG A 157 -4.75 -6.18 -18.42
C ARG A 157 -4.44 -6.84 -17.09
N LEU A 158 -4.63 -6.10 -16.01
CA LEU A 158 -4.41 -6.62 -14.67
C LEU A 158 -5.38 -7.75 -14.34
N ALA A 159 -6.68 -7.56 -14.63
CA ALA A 159 -7.70 -8.57 -14.41
C ALA A 159 -7.37 -9.86 -15.18
N ALA A 160 -7.01 -9.76 -16.46
CA ALA A 160 -6.65 -10.91 -17.29
C ALA A 160 -5.40 -11.65 -16.78
N ARG A 161 -4.39 -10.93 -16.27
CA ARG A 161 -3.20 -11.58 -15.68
C ARG A 161 -3.53 -12.34 -14.41
N ILE A 162 -4.35 -11.75 -13.54
CA ILE A 162 -4.71 -12.37 -12.27
C ILE A 162 -5.63 -13.57 -12.51
N GLU A 163 -6.55 -13.49 -13.47
CA GLU A 163 -7.38 -14.61 -13.89
C GLU A 163 -6.55 -15.79 -14.41
N ALA A 164 -5.47 -15.52 -15.15
CA ALA A 164 -4.62 -16.55 -15.75
C ALA A 164 -3.72 -17.28 -14.73
N ASP A 165 -3.39 -16.65 -13.59
CA ASP A 165 -2.58 -17.23 -12.53
C ASP A 165 -3.06 -16.72 -11.14
N PRO A 166 -4.22 -17.20 -10.65
CA PRO A 166 -4.75 -16.78 -9.36
C PRO A 166 -3.85 -17.24 -8.21
N GLN A 167 -3.54 -16.34 -7.27
CA GLN A 167 -2.79 -16.67 -6.06
C GLN A 167 -3.42 -16.01 -4.83
N PRO A 168 -3.35 -16.64 -3.65
CA PRO A 168 -3.85 -16.05 -2.42
C PRO A 168 -3.01 -14.85 -1.98
N GLY A 169 -3.66 -13.85 -1.38
CA GLY A 169 -3.01 -12.76 -0.69
C GLY A 169 -2.33 -13.23 0.60
N HIS A 170 -1.10 -12.78 0.83
CA HIS A 170 -0.33 -13.06 2.06
C HIS A 170 0.01 -11.80 2.85
N SER A 171 -0.72 -10.71 2.58
CA SER A 171 -0.45 -9.43 3.20
C SER A 171 -0.74 -9.45 4.70
N VAL A 172 -0.06 -8.57 5.42
CA VAL A 172 -0.23 -8.44 6.87
C VAL A 172 -0.81 -7.07 7.22
N ILE A 173 -1.74 -7.08 8.16
CA ILE A 173 -2.28 -5.89 8.79
C ILE A 173 -1.57 -5.70 10.13
N VAL A 174 -1.05 -4.51 10.37
CA VAL A 174 -0.52 -4.13 11.67
C VAL A 174 -1.58 -3.34 12.42
N ILE A 175 -1.76 -3.71 13.69
CA ILE A 175 -2.58 -3.02 14.67
C ILE A 175 -1.66 -2.45 15.74
N MET A 176 -1.73 -1.14 15.95
CA MET A 176 -0.92 -0.42 16.92
C MET A 176 -1.83 0.43 17.81
N SER A 177 -1.68 0.30 19.13
CA SER A 177 -2.30 1.21 20.10
C SER A 177 -1.23 2.06 20.76
N ILE A 178 -1.46 3.37 20.80
CA ILE A 178 -0.61 4.31 21.54
C ILE A 178 -1.48 5.15 22.47
N SER A 179 -0.91 5.54 23.61
CA SER A 179 -1.57 6.40 24.59
C SER A 179 -0.74 7.64 24.91
N LYS A 180 -1.41 8.71 25.35
CA LYS A 180 -0.75 9.83 26.00
C LYS A 180 -0.88 9.64 27.51
N PRO A 181 0.23 9.57 28.26
CA PRO A 181 0.19 9.49 29.71
C PRO A 181 -0.66 10.62 30.34
N GLY A 182 -1.30 10.30 31.46
CA GLY A 182 -2.11 11.24 32.25
C GLY A 182 -1.26 12.23 33.03
#